data_AF-A0A163SK57-F1
#
_entry.id   AF-A0A163SK57-F1
#
_cell.length_a   1.000
_cell.length_b   1.000
_cell.length_c   1.000
_cell.angle_alpha   90.00
_cell.angle_beta   90.00
_cell.angle_gamma   90.00
#
_symmetry.space_group_name_H-M   'P 1'
#
loop_
_entity.id
_entity.type
_entity.pdbx_description
1 polymer ?
#
loop_
_entity_poly.entity_id
_entity_poly.type
_entity_poly.pdbx_seq_one_letter_code
_entity_poly.pdbx_strand_id
1 'polypeptide(L)'
;MKNAIVSIVTLALMLVINYVAASMMNWSFIDLSLFVGLCVALGIRFFTSSGGLSSNAVRVQVQSMTGIKVEEEKETFKPTFAYYTAIVYTLISLISIIIYYKDYFI
;
A
#
# COMPACT_ATOMS: atom_id res chain seq x y z
N MET A 1 13.65 -13.10 13.63
CA MET A 1 12.45 -12.90 14.48
C MET A 1 11.77 -11.56 14.24
N LYS A 2 12.46 -10.41 14.35
CA LYS A 2 11.86 -9.07 14.15
C LYS A 2 11.08 -8.91 12.82
N ASN A 3 11.63 -9.41 11.71
CA ASN A 3 11.01 -9.26 10.39
C ASN A 3 9.72 -10.09 10.23
N ALA A 4 9.68 -11.30 10.81
CA ALA A 4 8.48 -12.14 10.82
C ALA A 4 7.36 -11.53 11.67
N ILE A 5 7.70 -10.92 12.82
CA ILE A 5 6.76 -10.20 13.67
C ILE A 5 6.14 -9.03 12.90
N VAL A 6 6.96 -8.24 12.19
CA VAL A 6 6.47 -7.13 11.37
C VAL A 6 5.51 -7.62 10.29
N SER A 7 5.81 -8.71 9.60
CA SER A 7 4.90 -9.30 8.60
C SER A 7 3.59 -9.80 9.22
N ILE A 8 3.63 -10.49 10.35
CA ILE A 8 2.41 -10.99 11.03
C ILE A 8 1.53 -9.82 11.49
N VAL A 9 2.13 -8.80 12.10
CA VAL A 9 1.41 -7.60 12.54
C VAL A 9 0.80 -6.87 11.34
N THR A 10 1.55 -6.72 10.25
CA THR A 10 1.05 -6.08 9.02
C THR A 10 -0.15 -6.85 8.46
N LEU A 11 -0.05 -8.17 8.40
CA LEU A 11 -1.14 -9.02 7.90
C LEU A 11 -2.38 -8.93 8.79
N ALA A 12 -2.22 -8.97 10.12
CA ALA A 12 -3.32 -8.78 11.05
C ALA A 12 -3.98 -7.40 10.87
N LEU A 13 -3.19 -6.34 10.71
CA LEU A 13 -3.70 -4.99 10.47
C LEU A 13 -4.51 -4.92 9.17
N MET A 14 -4.03 -5.53 8.10
CA MET A 14 -4.72 -5.58 6.80
C MET A 14 -6.06 -6.30 6.89
N LEU A 15 -6.11 -7.43 7.61
CA LEU A 15 -7.37 -8.16 7.84
C LEU A 15 -8.38 -7.31 8.63
N VAL A 16 -7.93 -6.63 9.68
CA VAL A 16 -8.78 -5.72 10.47
C VAL A 16 -9.29 -4.57 9.61
N ILE A 17 -8.41 -3.90 8.85
CA ILE A 17 -8.78 -2.79 7.96
C ILE A 17 -9.81 -3.27 6.93
N ASN A 18 -9.58 -4.42 6.31
CA ASN A 18 -10.52 -4.95 5.31
C ASN A 18 -11.87 -5.31 5.93
N TYR A 19 -11.87 -5.95 7.11
CA TYR A 19 -13.11 -6.28 7.83
C TYR A 19 -13.91 -5.03 8.20
N VAL A 20 -13.24 -4.00 8.74
CA VAL A 20 -13.88 -2.73 9.11
C VAL A 20 -14.42 -2.02 7.87
N ALA A 21 -13.63 -1.93 6.79
CA ALA A 21 -14.07 -1.31 5.54
C ALA A 21 -15.28 -2.04 4.93
N ALA A 22 -15.25 -3.38 4.90
CA ALA A 22 -16.36 -4.20 4.42
C ALA A 22 -17.62 -4.02 5.26
N SER A 23 -17.49 -3.99 6.59
CA SER A 23 -18.62 -3.76 7.49
C SER A 23 -19.21 -2.36 7.34
N MET A 24 -18.39 -1.32 7.12
CA MET A 24 -18.89 0.04 6.93
C MET A 24 -19.63 0.20 5.61
N MET A 25 -19.18 -0.49 4.56
CA MET A 25 -19.75 -0.38 3.21
C MET A 25 -20.86 -1.40 2.94
N ASN A 26 -21.10 -2.36 3.86
CA ASN A 26 -21.97 -3.53 3.64
C ASN A 26 -21.59 -4.33 2.38
N TRP A 27 -20.29 -4.41 2.09
CA TRP A 27 -19.75 -5.14 0.93
C TRP A 27 -19.14 -6.47 1.36
N SER A 28 -18.94 -7.38 0.41
CA SER A 28 -18.22 -8.63 0.69
C SER A 28 -16.76 -8.33 1.02
N PHE A 29 -16.22 -9.07 1.99
CA PHE A 29 -14.81 -8.99 2.37
C PHE A 29 -13.88 -9.27 1.18
N ILE A 30 -14.29 -10.19 0.29
CA ILE A 30 -13.49 -10.61 -0.87
C ILE A 30 -13.40 -9.47 -1.88
N ASP A 31 -14.49 -8.75 -2.11
CA ASP A 31 -14.56 -7.66 -3.10
C ASP A 31 -13.63 -6.51 -2.70
N LEU A 32 -13.57 -6.18 -1.41
CA LEU A 32 -12.71 -5.11 -0.89
C LEU A 32 -11.26 -5.54 -0.65
N SER A 33 -10.99 -6.84 -0.51
CA SER A 33 -9.66 -7.34 -0.17
C SER A 33 -8.58 -6.88 -1.16
N LEU A 34 -8.91 -6.79 -2.44
CA LEU A 34 -7.95 -6.39 -3.47
C LEU A 34 -7.61 -4.91 -3.37
N PHE A 35 -8.65 -4.08 -3.20
CA PHE A 35 -8.50 -2.64 -3.05
C PHE A 35 -7.72 -2.29 -1.78
N VAL A 36 -8.04 -2.94 -0.65
CA VAL A 36 -7.30 -2.75 0.60
C VAL A 36 -5.85 -3.18 0.45
N GLY A 37 -5.59 -4.33 -0.20
CA GLY A 37 -4.24 -4.80 -0.51
C GLY A 37 -3.42 -3.77 -1.30
N LEU A 38 -3.99 -3.28 -2.40
CA LEU A 38 -3.36 -2.26 -3.25
C LEU A 38 -3.14 -0.94 -2.52
N CYS A 39 -4.15 -0.42 -1.81
CA CYS A 39 -4.05 0.82 -1.05
C CYS A 39 -2.95 0.75 0.02
N VAL A 40 -2.86 -0.36 0.76
CA VAL A 40 -1.81 -0.55 1.77
C VAL A 40 -0.45 -0.70 1.12
N ALA A 41 -0.31 -1.46 0.03
CA ALA A 41 0.96 -1.61 -0.67
C ALA A 41 1.47 -0.27 -1.22
N LEU A 42 0.59 0.52 -1.85
CA LEU A 42 0.90 1.85 -2.34
C LEU A 42 1.23 2.82 -1.20
N GLY A 43 0.48 2.76 -0.10
CA GLY A 43 0.75 3.55 1.10
C GLY A 43 2.12 3.26 1.68
N ILE A 44 2.46 1.98 1.91
CA ILE A 44 3.80 1.59 2.39
C ILE A 44 4.88 2.06 1.42
N ARG A 45 4.67 1.88 0.11
CA ARG A 45 5.63 2.35 -0.90
C ARG A 45 5.85 3.85 -0.81
N PHE A 46 4.77 4.63 -0.70
CA PHE A 46 4.82 6.08 -0.59
C PHE A 46 5.60 6.53 0.65
N PHE A 47 5.30 5.97 1.83
CA PHE A 47 6.00 6.33 3.07
C PHE A 47 7.43 5.82 3.16
N THR A 48 7.80 4.81 2.38
CA THR A 48 9.14 4.21 2.40
C THR A 48 10.02 4.69 1.24
N SER A 49 9.47 5.47 0.31
CA SER A 49 10.24 6.14 -0.73
C SER A 49 10.84 7.43 -0.18
N SER A 50 12.11 7.69 -0.47
CA SER A 50 12.73 9.02 -0.31
C SER A 50 12.77 9.70 -1.67
N GLY A 51 12.56 11.01 -1.71
CA GLY A 51 12.18 11.69 -2.94
C GLY A 51 10.69 11.50 -3.27
N GLY A 52 10.24 12.04 -4.39
CA GLY A 52 9.00 11.69 -5.04
C GLY A 52 8.38 12.88 -5.74
N LEU A 53 7.25 12.65 -6.41
CA LEU A 53 6.46 13.74 -6.98
C LEU A 53 6.02 14.74 -5.91
N SER A 54 5.60 14.27 -4.73
CA SER A 54 5.23 15.09 -3.58
C SER A 54 6.43 15.88 -3.03
N SER A 55 7.55 15.21 -2.80
CA SER A 55 8.79 15.84 -2.31
C SER A 55 9.32 16.88 -3.28
N ASN A 56 9.24 16.62 -4.59
CA ASN A 56 9.63 17.58 -5.64
C ASN A 56 8.66 18.75 -5.75
N ALA A 57 7.35 18.56 -5.55
CA ALA A 57 6.39 19.66 -5.52
C ALA A 57 6.69 20.65 -4.39
N VAL A 58 6.96 20.15 -3.18
CA VAL A 58 7.36 20.99 -2.04
C VAL A 58 8.71 21.66 -2.31
N ARG A 59 9.65 20.94 -2.92
CA ARG A 59 10.97 21.49 -3.30
C ARG A 59 10.82 22.68 -4.24
N VAL A 60 10.06 22.55 -5.33
CA VAL A 60 9.82 23.62 -6.30
C VAL A 60 9.15 24.82 -5.63
N GLN A 61 8.19 24.57 -4.72
CA GLN A 61 7.54 25.63 -3.96
C GLN A 61 8.53 26.38 -3.05
N VAL A 62 9.40 25.68 -2.32
CA VAL A 62 10.40 26.31 -1.45
C VAL A 62 11.46 27.06 -2.27
N GLN A 63 11.89 26.48 -3.39
CA GLN A 63 12.83 27.13 -4.31
C GLN A 63 12.24 28.42 -4.88
N SER A 64 10.95 28.43 -5.25
CA SER A 64 10.29 29.63 -5.78
C SER A 64 10.10 30.72 -4.71
N MET A 65 9.86 30.34 -3.45
CA MET A 65 9.71 31.30 -2.35
C MET A 65 11.04 31.89 -1.89
N THR A 66 12.13 31.11 -1.89
CA THR A 66 13.42 31.53 -1.32
C THR A 66 14.45 31.98 -2.36
N GLY A 67 14.26 31.60 -3.64
CA GLY A 67 15.25 31.79 -4.70
C GLY A 67 16.51 30.91 -4.54
N ILE A 68 16.57 30.06 -3.52
CA ILE A 68 17.71 29.18 -3.24
C ILE A 68 17.45 27.84 -3.94
N LYS A 69 18.41 27.38 -4.75
CA LYS A 69 18.36 26.06 -5.38
C LYS A 69 18.51 24.97 -4.31
N VAL A 70 17.42 24.28 -4.01
CA VAL A 70 17.41 23.09 -3.14
C VAL A 70 17.83 21.87 -3.96
N GLU A 71 18.89 21.17 -3.56
CA GLU A 71 19.35 19.98 -4.28
C GLU A 71 18.27 18.89 -4.33
N GLU A 72 18.24 18.14 -5.43
CA GLU A 72 17.28 17.06 -5.60
C GLU A 72 17.75 15.80 -4.86
N GLU A 73 16.88 15.25 -4.01
CA GLU A 73 17.13 13.96 -3.40
C GLU A 73 16.84 12.88 -4.44
N LYS A 74 17.80 11.96 -4.65
CA LYS A 74 17.58 10.82 -5.55
C LYS A 74 16.45 9.95 -5.00
N GLU A 75 15.49 9.62 -5.87
CA GLU A 75 14.46 8.65 -5.57
C GLU A 75 15.10 7.34 -5.08
N THR A 76 14.89 7.00 -3.82
CA THR A 76 15.32 5.70 -3.29
C THR A 76 14.15 5.02 -2.61
N PHE A 77 13.78 3.86 -3.14
CA PHE A 77 12.78 3.01 -2.53
C PHE A 77 13.47 1.88 -1.77
N LYS A 78 13.19 1.78 -0.46
CA LYS A 78 13.75 0.75 0.42
C LYS A 78 12.67 -0.27 0.80
N PRO A 79 12.39 -1.30 -0.02
CA PRO A 79 11.29 -2.22 0.25
C PRO A 79 11.43 -2.87 1.64
N THR A 80 10.38 -2.76 2.46
CA THR A 80 10.30 -3.38 3.78
C THR A 80 9.60 -4.73 3.73
N PHE A 81 9.79 -5.57 4.74
CA PHE A 81 9.04 -6.82 4.89
C PHE A 81 7.51 -6.61 4.90
N ALA A 82 7.05 -5.48 5.45
CA ALA A 82 5.63 -5.10 5.40
C ALA A 82 5.13 -4.87 3.97
N TYR A 83 5.96 -4.25 3.10
CA TYR A 83 5.63 -4.07 1.69
C TYR A 83 5.48 -5.40 0.95
N TYR A 84 6.40 -6.34 1.18
CA TYR A 84 6.30 -7.68 0.61
C TYR A 84 5.06 -8.43 1.10
N THR A 85 4.72 -8.32 2.39
CA THR A 85 3.48 -8.89 2.94
C THR A 85 2.24 -8.30 2.27
N ALA A 86 2.19 -6.98 2.04
CA ALA A 86 1.08 -6.33 1.36
C ALA A 86 0.94 -6.79 -0.10
N ILE A 87 2.06 -6.96 -0.82
CA ILE A 87 2.05 -7.55 -2.17
C ILE A 87 1.49 -8.96 -2.15
N VAL A 88 1.98 -9.83 -1.26
CA VAL A 88 1.53 -11.22 -1.16
C VAL A 88 0.03 -11.28 -0.84
N TYR A 89 -0.43 -10.45 0.10
CA TYR A 89 -1.86 -10.33 0.41
C TYR A 89 -2.68 -9.92 -0.82
N THR A 90 -2.19 -8.94 -1.58
CA THR A 90 -2.86 -8.47 -2.82
C THR A 90 -2.94 -9.57 -3.86
N LEU A 91 -1.87 -10.35 -4.05
CA LEU A 91 -1.86 -11.49 -4.98
C LEU A 91 -2.83 -12.59 -4.54
N ILE A 92 -2.84 -12.93 -3.25
CA ILE A 92 -3.79 -13.92 -2.71
C ILE A 92 -5.22 -13.44 -2.89
N SER A 93 -5.49 -12.17 -2.59
CA SER A 93 -6.80 -11.55 -2.80
C SER A 93 -7.26 -11.63 -4.25
N LEU A 94 -6.37 -11.34 -5.21
CA LEU A 94 -6.68 -11.46 -6.64
C LEU A 94 -7.09 -12.89 -7.00
N ILE A 95 -6.34 -13.89 -6.52
CA ILE A 95 -6.67 -15.31 -6.72
C ILE A 95 -8.01 -15.65 -6.07
N SER A 96 -8.26 -15.16 -4.84
CA SER A 96 -9.51 -15.39 -4.12
C SER A 96 -10.72 -14.81 -4.87
N ILE A 97 -10.61 -13.63 -5.47
CA ILE A 97 -11.66 -13.05 -6.31
C ILE A 97 -11.95 -13.93 -7.53
N ILE A 98 -10.91 -14.39 -8.24
CA ILE A 98 -11.08 -15.26 -9.41
C ILE A 98 -11.80 -16.56 -9.01
N ILE A 99 -11.44 -17.16 -7.89
CA ILE A 99 -12.09 -18.39 -7.40
C ILE A 99 -13.53 -18.10 -6.96
N TYR A 100 -13.76 -17.02 -6.22
CA TYR A 100 -15.08 -16.66 -5.69
C TYR A 100 -16.10 -16.37 -6.78
N TYR A 101 -15.67 -15.71 -7.87
CA TYR A 101 -16.52 -15.40 -9.00
C TYR A 101 -16.44 -16.42 -10.15
N LYS A 102 -15.68 -17.50 -9.99
CA LYS A 102 -15.51 -18.51 -11.05
C LYS A 102 -16.86 -19.09 -11.51
N ASP A 103 -17.74 -19.37 -10.56
CA ASP A 103 -19.06 -19.95 -10.82
C ASP A 103 -20.02 -18.98 -11.51
N TYR A 104 -19.68 -17.69 -11.58
CA TYR A 104 -20.45 -16.71 -12.36
C TYR A 104 -20.10 -16.74 -13.85
N PHE A 105 -18.93 -17.29 -14.21
CA PHE A 105 -18.43 -17.34 -15.58
C PHE A 105 -18.59 -18.71 -16.25
N ILE A 106 -18.95 -19.77 -15.51
CA ILE A 106 -19.16 -21.14 -16.00
C ILE A 106 -20.65 -21.48 -15.87
#